data_AF-A0A453LTX1-F1
#
_entry.id   AF-A0A453LTX1-F1
#
_cell.length_a   1.000
_cell.length_b   1.000
_cell.length_c   1.000
_cell.angle_alpha   90.00
_cell.angle_beta   90.00
_cell.angle_gamma   90.00
#
_symmetry.space_group_name_H-M   'P 1'
#
loop_
_entity.id
_entity.type
_entity.pdbx_description
1 polymer ?
#
loop_
_entity_poly.entity_id
_entity_poly.type
_entity_poly.pdbx_seq_one_letter_code
_entity_poly.pdbx_strand_id
1 'polypeptide(L)'
;RKSSPDVPARLLEYDERFGQYGDDFAFYDYNQPEALPPAMKHAFSIVVADPPYLSQECLEKVAKTVSFLARPEGSFLLLLTEGPRAGAPKRAPLRFQASALKQTGECVPAVHEL
;
A
#
# COMPACT_ATOMS: atom_id res chain seq x y z
N ARG A 1 -0.08 -6.60 20.88
CA ARG A 1 1.27 -6.71 20.28
C ARG A 1 1.70 -5.29 19.94
N LYS A 2 2.77 -4.79 20.57
CA LYS A 2 3.32 -3.45 20.29
C LYS A 2 3.96 -3.47 18.90
N SER A 3 3.55 -2.56 18.03
CA SER A 3 4.38 -2.11 16.90
C SER A 3 5.71 -1.62 17.47
N SER A 4 6.81 -1.88 16.78
CA SER A 4 8.10 -1.24 17.09
C SER A 4 7.89 0.27 17.03
N PRO A 5 8.07 1.02 18.13
CA PRO A 5 7.70 2.44 18.22
C PRO A 5 8.59 3.38 17.40
N ASP A 6 9.67 2.86 16.80
CA ASP A 6 10.73 3.70 16.22
C ASP A 6 10.53 4.02 14.74
N VAL A 7 9.54 3.43 14.07
CA VAL A 7 9.25 3.72 12.65
C VAL A 7 7.88 4.39 12.55
N PRO A 8 7.81 5.70 12.26
CA PRO A 8 6.54 6.39 12.07
C PRO A 8 5.82 5.82 10.84
N ALA A 9 4.54 5.55 10.98
CA ALA A 9 3.70 5.00 9.92
C ALA A 9 2.41 5.81 9.84
N ARG A 10 1.91 6.00 8.62
CA ARG A 10 0.62 6.66 8.38
C ARG A 10 -0.31 5.69 7.66
N LEU A 11 -1.50 5.51 8.22
CA LEU A 11 -2.58 4.71 7.67
C LEU A 11 -3.43 5.56 6.74
N LEU A 12 -3.58 5.11 5.50
CA LEU A 12 -4.48 5.71 4.52
C LEU A 12 -5.65 4.75 4.33
N GLU A 13 -6.84 5.16 4.75
CA GLU A 13 -8.02 4.31 4.68
C GLU A 13 -9.29 5.11 4.39
N TYR A 14 -10.26 4.47 3.73
CA TYR A 14 -11.58 5.06 3.47
C TYR A 14 -12.45 5.02 4.73
N ASP A 15 -12.22 4.04 5.61
CA ASP A 15 -13.02 3.86 6.81
C ASP A 15 -12.64 4.88 7.89
N GLU A 16 -13.50 5.88 8.11
CA GLU A 16 -13.28 6.95 9.10
C GLU A 16 -13.23 6.44 10.55
N ARG A 17 -13.60 5.18 10.82
CA ARG A 17 -13.46 4.59 12.16
C ARG A 17 -12.00 4.50 12.60
N PHE A 18 -11.06 4.53 11.66
CA PHE A 18 -9.63 4.62 11.93
C PHE A 18 -9.19 6.04 12.32
N GLY A 19 -10.08 7.05 12.28
CA GLY A 19 -9.81 8.39 12.78
C GLY A 19 -9.38 8.45 14.26
N GLN A 20 -9.64 7.39 15.03
CA GLN A 20 -9.11 7.23 16.39
C GLN A 20 -7.57 7.23 16.48
N TYR A 21 -6.86 6.99 15.36
CA TYR A 21 -5.39 7.02 15.29
C TYR A 21 -4.83 8.45 15.11
N GLY A 22 -5.66 9.48 14.99
CA GLY A 22 -5.23 10.88 14.97
C GLY A 22 -4.26 11.19 13.81
N ASP A 23 -3.10 11.75 14.14
CA ASP A 23 -2.09 12.18 13.16
C ASP A 23 -1.45 11.02 12.37
N ASP A 24 -1.62 9.78 12.84
CA ASP A 24 -1.18 8.56 12.15
C ASP A 24 -2.22 8.05 11.13
N PHE A 25 -3.36 8.74 10.98
CA PHE A 25 -4.41 8.42 10.01
C PHE A 25 -4.64 9.57 9.01
N ALA A 26 -4.88 9.20 7.76
CA ALA A 26 -5.39 10.09 6.73
C ALA A 26 -6.55 9.41 6.01
N PHE A 27 -7.68 10.10 5.89
CA PHE A 27 -8.77 9.63 5.04
C PHE A 27 -8.30 9.54 3.60
N TYR A 28 -8.56 8.40 2.95
CA TYR A 28 -8.14 8.12 1.58
C TYR A 28 -9.27 7.47 0.79
N ASP A 29 -9.71 8.16 -0.26
CA ASP A 29 -10.59 7.61 -1.28
C ASP A 29 -9.76 7.27 -2.53
N TYR A 30 -9.66 5.99 -2.88
CA TYR A 30 -8.89 5.54 -4.04
C TYR A 30 -9.43 6.12 -5.37
N ASN A 31 -10.69 6.56 -5.42
CA ASN A 31 -11.23 7.24 -6.59
C ASN A 31 -10.67 8.65 -6.78
N GLN A 32 -10.09 9.21 -5.73
CA GLN A 32 -9.43 10.52 -5.71
C GLN A 32 -7.96 10.35 -5.28
N PRO A 33 -7.13 9.68 -6.10
CA PRO A 33 -5.80 9.21 -5.70
C PRO A 33 -4.80 10.31 -5.31
N GLU A 34 -5.08 11.56 -5.68
CA GLU A 34 -4.26 12.75 -5.41
C GLU A 34 -4.89 13.70 -4.37
N ALA A 35 -6.08 13.39 -3.86
CA ALA A 35 -6.75 14.18 -2.81
C ALA A 35 -6.15 13.88 -1.42
N LEU A 36 -4.83 13.98 -1.33
CA LEU A 36 -4.05 13.73 -0.13
C LEU A 36 -3.35 15.03 0.32
N PRO A 37 -3.05 15.17 1.62
CA PRO A 37 -2.33 16.33 2.13
C PRO A 37 -1.01 16.57 1.37
N PRO A 38 -0.71 17.80 0.92
CA PRO A 38 0.54 18.09 0.22
C PRO A 38 1.80 17.74 0.99
N ALA A 39 1.73 17.76 2.33
CA ALA A 39 2.82 17.35 3.23
C ALA A 39 3.23 15.87 3.09
N MET A 40 2.37 15.04 2.49
CA MET A 40 2.65 13.61 2.26
C MET A 40 3.34 13.35 0.92
N LYS A 41 3.46 14.36 0.06
CA LYS A 41 4.06 14.22 -1.26
C LYS A 41 5.54 13.85 -1.12
N HIS A 42 5.95 12.74 -1.73
CA HIS A 42 7.31 12.21 -1.69
C HIS A 42 7.88 12.03 -0.27
N ALA A 43 7.03 11.82 0.74
CA ALA A 43 7.46 11.71 2.13
C ALA A 43 7.93 10.28 2.49
N PHE A 44 7.44 9.27 1.77
CA PHE A 44 7.53 7.87 2.18
C PHE A 44 8.66 7.12 1.47
N SER A 45 9.47 6.39 2.24
CA SER A 45 10.47 5.45 1.73
C SER A 45 9.90 4.03 1.52
N ILE A 46 8.79 3.71 2.18
CA ILE A 46 8.11 2.42 2.04
C ILE A 46 6.62 2.72 1.89
N VAL A 47 6.00 2.18 0.85
CA VAL A 47 4.56 2.21 0.63
C VAL A 47 4.06 0.78 0.59
N VAL A 48 3.09 0.46 1.44
CA VAL A 48 2.37 -0.82 1.41
C VAL A 48 0.96 -0.52 0.92
N ALA A 49 0.59 -1.13 -0.20
CA ALA A 49 -0.71 -0.92 -0.83
C ALA A 49 -1.48 -2.24 -0.86
N ASP A 50 -2.74 -2.21 -0.43
CA ASP A 50 -3.67 -3.34 -0.48
C ASP A 50 -4.91 -2.91 -1.29
N PRO A 51 -4.84 -2.89 -2.64
CA PRO A 51 -5.94 -2.45 -3.47
C PRO A 51 -7.20 -3.30 -3.27
N PRO A 52 -8.40 -2.68 -3.25
CA PRO A 52 -9.65 -3.43 -3.09
C PRO A 52 -9.93 -4.39 -4.26
N TYR A 53 -9.38 -4.09 -5.45
CA TYR A 53 -9.56 -4.88 -6.66
C TYR A 53 -8.27 -4.93 -7.47
N LEU A 54 -8.01 -6.05 -8.15
CA LEU A 54 -6.88 -6.19 -9.09
C LEU A 54 -7.27 -5.82 -10.52
N SER A 55 -8.22 -4.90 -10.69
CA SER A 55 -8.57 -4.38 -12.01
C SER A 55 -7.53 -3.37 -12.48
N GLN A 56 -7.38 -3.24 -13.80
CA GLN A 56 -6.46 -2.26 -14.39
C GLN A 56 -6.72 -0.84 -13.87
N GLU A 57 -7.99 -0.41 -13.87
CA GLU A 57 -8.37 0.92 -13.38
C GLU A 57 -7.99 1.15 -11.91
N CYS A 58 -8.17 0.15 -11.06
CA CYS A 58 -7.80 0.24 -9.64
C CYS A 58 -6.28 0.36 -9.49
N LEU A 59 -5.52 -0.47 -10.20
CA LEU A 59 -4.05 -0.42 -10.17
C LEU A 59 -3.50 0.89 -10.71
N GLU A 60 -4.11 1.48 -11.75
CA GLU A 60 -3.74 2.80 -12.27
C GLU A 60 -3.94 3.90 -11.22
N LYS A 61 -5.07 3.88 -10.51
CA LYS A 61 -5.35 4.83 -9.41
C LYS A 61 -4.37 4.66 -8.25
N VAL A 62 -4.11 3.42 -7.84
CA VAL A 62 -3.12 3.12 -6.78
C VAL A 62 -1.72 3.55 -7.21
N ALA A 63 -1.31 3.32 -8.47
CA ALA A 63 -0.03 3.78 -8.99
C ALA A 63 0.12 5.31 -8.93
N LYS A 64 -0.95 6.07 -9.22
CA LYS A 64 -0.96 7.53 -9.02
C LYS A 64 -0.74 7.91 -7.56
N THR A 65 -1.44 7.27 -6.64
CA THR A 65 -1.27 7.50 -5.20
C THR A 65 0.16 7.14 -4.74
N VAL A 66 0.70 6.00 -5.15
CA VAL A 66 2.07 5.60 -4.84
C VAL A 66 3.06 6.61 -5.38
N SER A 67 2.89 7.09 -6.61
CA SER A 67 3.76 8.10 -7.21
C SER A 67 3.72 9.43 -6.46
N PHE A 68 2.56 9.79 -5.91
CA PHE A 68 2.43 10.96 -5.05
C PHE A 68 3.18 10.77 -3.72
N LEU A 69 3.06 9.61 -3.08
CA LEU A 69 3.59 9.35 -1.73
C LEU A 69 5.08 9.00 -1.70
N ALA A 70 5.52 8.17 -2.64
CA ALA A 70 6.84 7.60 -2.67
C ALA A 70 7.89 8.67 -3.00
N ARG A 71 9.03 8.61 -2.32
CA ARG A 71 10.21 9.37 -2.71
C ARG A 71 10.63 9.01 -4.15
N PRO A 72 11.11 9.98 -4.96
CA PRO A 72 11.57 9.71 -6.33
C PRO A 72 12.68 8.66 -6.40
N GLU A 73 13.50 8.55 -5.36
CA GLU A 73 14.57 7.57 -5.26
C GLU A 73 14.58 6.89 -3.89
N GLY A 74 15.03 5.64 -3.86
CA GLY A 74 15.19 4.86 -2.62
C GLY A 74 13.86 4.49 -1.95
N SER A 75 12.75 4.50 -2.69
CA SER A 75 11.46 4.05 -2.22
C SER A 75 11.20 2.58 -2.56
N PHE A 76 10.43 1.90 -1.70
CA PHE A 76 10.00 0.52 -1.87
C PHE A 76 8.47 0.47 -1.90
N LEU A 77 7.91 -0.31 -2.83
CA LEU A 77 6.49 -0.60 -2.92
C LEU A 77 6.25 -2.08 -2.61
N LEU A 78 5.35 -2.36 -1.66
CA LEU A 78 4.79 -3.68 -1.43
C LEU A 78 3.31 -3.65 -1.83
N LEU A 79 2.95 -4.40 -2.88
CA LEU A 79 1.56 -4.59 -3.28
C LEU A 79 1.04 -5.89 -2.68
N LEU A 80 0.03 -5.81 -1.83
CA LEU A 80 -0.69 -6.94 -1.30
C LEU A 80 -1.81 -7.28 -2.28
N THR A 81 -1.89 -8.54 -2.69
CA THR A 81 -2.94 -9.01 -3.58
C THR A 81 -3.65 -10.17 -2.90
N GLU A 82 -4.96 -10.04 -2.74
CA GLU A 82 -5.80 -11.16 -2.32
C GLU A 82 -5.96 -12.11 -3.52
N GLY A 83 -5.18 -13.19 -3.54
CA GLY A 83 -5.39 -14.29 -4.49
C GLY A 83 -6.74 -14.96 -4.27
N PRO A 84 -7.28 -15.72 -5.26
CA PRO A 84 -8.53 -16.46 -5.08
C PRO A 84 -8.38 -17.44 -3.90
N ARG A 85 -9.01 -17.10 -2.77
CA ARG A 85 -9.08 -17.97 -1.60
C ARG A 85 -10.06 -19.10 -1.90
N ALA A 86 -9.56 -20.23 -2.39
CA ALA A 86 -10.31 -21.47 -2.34
C ALA A 86 -10.52 -21.87 -0.87
N GLY A 87 -11.70 -21.55 -0.33
CA GLY A 87 -12.25 -22.20 0.88
C GLY A 87 -11.69 -21.80 2.26
N ALA A 88 -11.00 -20.67 2.43
CA ALA A 88 -10.48 -20.28 3.75
C ALA A 88 -11.46 -19.38 4.56
N PRO A 89 -11.70 -19.64 5.86
CA PRO A 89 -12.58 -18.83 6.71
C PRO A 89 -12.04 -17.40 6.89
N LYS A 90 -12.96 -16.42 6.87
CA LYS A 90 -12.70 -14.95 6.87
C LYS A 90 -12.04 -14.36 8.13
N ARG A 91 -11.40 -15.14 9.00
CA ARG A 91 -10.82 -14.65 10.25
C ARG A 91 -9.52 -15.36 10.60
N ALA A 92 -8.40 -14.86 10.09
CA ALA A 92 -7.10 -15.06 10.69
C ALA A 92 -6.26 -13.78 10.51
N PRO A 93 -5.51 -13.34 11.54
CA PRO A 93 -4.58 -12.23 11.39
C PRO A 93 -3.42 -12.72 10.52
N LEU A 94 -3.21 -12.11 9.34
CA LEU A 94 -2.10 -12.44 8.47
C LEU A 94 -0.77 -12.27 9.23
N ARG A 95 0.06 -13.33 9.20
CA ARG A 95 1.46 -13.27 9.60
C ARG A 95 2.27 -12.77 8.42
N PHE A 96 2.98 -11.66 8.62
CA PHE A 96 3.87 -11.06 7.64
C PHE A 96 5.19 -11.85 7.53
N GLN A 97 5.58 -12.22 6.32
CA GLN A 97 6.98 -12.30 5.91
C GLN A 97 7.10 -11.46 4.63
N ALA A 98 7.98 -10.46 4.64
CA ALA A 98 8.19 -9.55 3.52
C ALA A 98 9.64 -9.70 3.02
N SER A 99 9.79 -9.78 1.70
CA SER A 99 11.08 -9.76 0.99
C SER A 99 11.06 -8.56 0.04
N ALA A 100 12.07 -7.70 0.13
CA ALA A 100 12.15 -6.47 -0.67
C ALA A 100 12.52 -6.77 -2.12
N LEU A 101 11.76 -6.24 -3.08
CA LEU A 101 12.14 -6.21 -4.49
C LEU A 101 12.74 -4.83 -4.80
N LYS A 102 14.02 -4.78 -5.18
CA LYS A 102 14.67 -3.56 -5.67
C LYS A 102 14.00 -3.17 -6.99
N GLN A 103 13.43 -1.97 -7.06
CA GLN A 103 13.00 -1.38 -8.32
C GLN A 103 14.25 -1.00 -9.12
N THR A 104 14.74 -1.91 -9.95
CA THR A 104 15.47 -1.52 -11.16
C THR A 104 14.42 -1.24 -12.22
N GLY A 105 14.46 -0.06 -12.84
CA GLY A 105 13.45 0.44 -13.77
C GLY A 105 13.36 -0.32 -15.10
N GLU A 106 13.03 -1.61 -15.04
CA GLU A 106 12.72 -2.43 -16.20
C GLU A 106 11.45 -3.23 -15.90
N CYS A 107 10.41 -3.00 -16.72
CA CYS A 107 9.16 -3.76 -16.66
C CYS A 107 9.39 -5.10 -17.35
N VAL A 108 9.67 -6.15 -16.58
CA VAL A 108 9.69 -7.54 -17.06
C VAL A 108 8.42 -8.25 -16.62
N PRO A 109 7.63 -8.83 -17.55
CA PRO A 109 6.46 -9.62 -17.19
C PRO A 109 6.92 -10.91 -16.50
N ALA A 110 6.65 -11.05 -15.20
CA ALA A 110 6.88 -12.29 -14.47
C ALA A 110 5.74 -13.27 -14.76
N VAL A 111 5.78 -13.90 -15.95
CA VAL A 111 5.28 -15.26 -16.10
C VAL A 111 6.48 -16.19 -16.01
N HIS A 112 6.52 -17.00 -14.97
CA HIS A 112 7.26 -18.25 -14.98
C HIS A 112 6.33 -19.31 -14.39
N GLU A 113 5.80 -20.14 -15.29
CA GLU A 113 5.42 -21.50 -14.95
C GLU A 113 6.65 -22.24 -14.40
N LEU A 114 6.47 -22.93 -13.28
CA LEU A 114 7.04 -24.24 -13.02
C LEU A 114 5.97 -25.11 -12.36
#